data_AF-A0A1H3UFW5-F1
#
_entry.id   AF-A0A1H3UFW5-F1
#
_cell.length_a   1.000
_cell.length_b   1.000
_cell.length_c   1.000
_cell.angle_alpha   90.00
_cell.angle_beta   90.00
_cell.angle_gamma   90.00
#
_symmetry.space_group_name_H-M   'P 1'
#
loop_
_entity.id
_entity.type
_entity.pdbx_description
1 polymer ?
#
loop_
_entity_poly.entity_id
_entity_poly.type
_entity_poly.pdbx_seq_one_letter_code
_entity_poly.pdbx_strand_id
1 'polypeptide(L)' 'MPVRCRDGHVFTTVWVPGISFKAIRLGPVRFQWCPVGEHRTFVTLVPWSRLRPEERWMAAHNHDSRMP' A
#
# COMPACT_ATOMS: atom_id res chain seq x y z
N MET A 1 3.97 0.85 -6.07
CA MET A 1 2.92 1.88 -6.01
C MET A 1 2.66 2.23 -4.55
N PRO A 2 2.46 3.51 -4.19
CA PRO A 2 2.20 3.89 -2.81
C PRO A 2 0.76 3.53 -2.41
N VAL A 3 0.63 3.01 -1.19
CA VAL A 3 -0.63 2.60 -0.58
C VAL A 3 -0.74 3.20 0.81
N ARG A 4 -1.99 3.42 1.24
CA ARG A 4 -2.31 3.91 2.57
C ARG A 4 -3.12 2.87 3.33
N CYS A 5 -2.60 2.48 4.50
CA CYS A 5 -3.31 1.70 5.49
C CYS A 5 -4.48 2.50 6.09
N ARG A 6 -5.52 1.79 6.54
CA ARG A 6 -6.65 2.37 7.27
C ARG A 6 -6.22 3.17 8.51
N ASP A 7 -5.12 2.79 9.15
CA ASP A 7 -4.55 3.47 10.32
C ASP A 7 -3.71 4.70 9.96
N GLY A 8 -3.60 5.06 8.67
CA GLY A 8 -2.89 6.26 8.21
C GLY A 8 -1.43 6.04 7.82
N HIS A 9 -0.90 4.83 7.93
CA HIS A 9 0.45 4.51 7.46
C HIS A 9 0.53 4.51 5.94
N VAL A 10 1.55 5.16 5.39
CA VAL A 10 1.83 5.16 3.96
C VAL A 10 3.11 4.37 3.70
N PHE A 11 3.03 3.43 2.77
CA PHE A 11 4.15 2.61 2.34
C PHE A 11 4.00 2.24 0.87
N THR A 12 5.05 1.74 0.24
CA THR A 12 4.99 1.26 -1.15
C THR A 12 4.89 -0.25 -1.20
N THR A 13 4.06 -0.74 -2.11
CA THR A 13 3.85 -2.17 -2.36
C THR A 13 3.94 -2.46 -3.85
N VAL A 14 4.31 -3.69 -4.20
CA VAL A 14 4.30 -4.17 -5.59
C VAL A 14 2.87 -4.54 -5.94
N TRP A 15 2.22 -3.69 -6.74
CA TRP A 15 0.89 -3.97 -7.25
C TRP A 15 1.03 -4.70 -8.58
N VAL A 16 0.76 -6.01 -8.60
CA VAL A 16 0.70 -6.79 -9.84
C VAL A 16 -0.75 -6.82 -10.34
N PRO A 17 -1.11 -6.00 -11.34
CA PRO A 17 -2.43 -6.10 -11.96
C PRO A 17 -2.56 -7.46 -12.67
N GLY A 18 -3.65 -8.19 -12.42
CA GLY A 18 -4.03 -9.36 -13.23
C GLY A 18 -3.78 -10.75 -12.64
N ILE A 19 -3.02 -10.93 -11.55
CA ILE A 19 -2.75 -12.27 -10.97
C ILE A 19 -3.77 -12.70 -9.89
N SER A 20 -4.76 -11.88 -9.56
CA SER A 20 -5.81 -12.28 -8.60
C SER A 20 -7.21 -11.94 -9.09
N PHE A 21 -7.91 -12.95 -9.62
CA PHE A 21 -9.29 -12.90 -10.11
C PHE A 21 -10.30 -12.38 -9.05
N LYS A 22 -9.96 -12.48 -7.75
CA LYS A 22 -10.77 -11.96 -6.65
C LYS A 22 -10.50 -10.50 -6.28
N ALA A 23 -9.29 -9.97 -6.53
CA ALA A 23 -8.91 -8.61 -6.13
C ALA A 23 -9.47 -7.54 -7.08
N ILE A 24 -9.61 -7.85 -8.37
CA ILE A 24 -10.09 -6.88 -9.38
C ILE A 24 -11.53 -6.43 -9.10
N ARG A 25 -12.35 -7.27 -8.43
CA ARG A 25 -13.75 -6.92 -8.10
C ARG A 25 -13.92 -6.05 -6.85
N LEU A 26 -12.88 -5.83 -6.04
CA LEU A 26 -12.95 -5.05 -4.78
C LEU A 26 -12.48 -3.59 -4.93
N GLY A 27 -12.14 -3.15 -6.15
CA GLY A 27 -11.71 -1.77 -6.41
C GLY A 27 -10.28 -1.48 -5.90
N PRO A 28 -9.95 -0.22 -5.53
CA PRO A 28 -8.60 0.19 -5.13
C PRO A 28 -8.22 -0.23 -3.69
N VAL A 29 -9.05 -1.04 -3.03
CA VAL A 29 -8.86 -1.51 -1.65
C VAL A 29 -8.36 -2.96 -1.67
N ARG A 30 -7.29 -3.26 -0.93
CA ARG A 30 -6.74 -4.61 -0.79
C ARG A 30 -6.41 -4.92 0.66
N PHE A 31 -6.65 -6.15 1.10
CA PHE A 31 -6.16 -6.61 2.41
C PHE A 31 -4.69 -7.01 2.29
N GLN A 32 -3.79 -6.31 2.98
CA GLN A 32 -2.34 -6.58 2.99
C GLN A 32 -1.78 -6.47 4.41
N TRP A 33 -0.60 -7.05 4.61
CA TRP A 33 0.18 -6.80 5.81
C TRP A 33 0.74 -5.37 5.74
N CYS A 34 0.68 -4.63 6.83
CA CYS A 34 1.29 -3.32 6.94
C CYS A 34 2.61 -3.49 7.73
N PRO A 35 3.78 -3.23 7.11
CA PRO A 35 5.08 -3.40 7.75
C PRO A 35 5.35 -2.35 8.83
N VAL A 36 4.66 -1.19 8.77
CA VAL A 36 4.85 -0.08 9.72
C VAL A 36 4.29 -0.41 11.10
N GLY A 37 3.12 -1.04 11.13
CA GLY A 37 2.41 -1.43 12.37
C GLY A 37 2.38 -2.93 12.62
N GLU A 38 3.09 -3.73 11.83
CA GLU A 38 3.14 -5.19 11.91
C GLU A 38 1.76 -5.86 12.08
N HIS A 39 0.80 -5.44 11.25
CA HIS A 39 -0.60 -5.87 11.36
C HIS A 39 -1.25 -6.05 10.00
N ARG A 40 -2.30 -6.87 9.94
CA ARG A 40 -3.09 -7.07 8.72
C ARG A 40 -4.19 -6.02 8.66
N THR A 41 -4.26 -5.31 7.55
CA THR A 41 -5.16 -4.18 7.40
C THR A 41 -5.61 -4.04 5.96
N PHE A 42 -6.65 -3.24 5.75
CA PHE A 42 -7.04 -2.83 4.41
C PHE A 42 -6.20 -1.63 4.00
N VAL A 43 -5.56 -1.76 2.84
CA VAL A 43 -4.80 -0.70 2.21
C VAL A 43 -5.55 -0.20 0.99
N THR A 44 -5.44 1.09 0.74
CA THR A 44 -5.99 1.73 -0.46
C THR A 44 -4.87 2.28 -1.32
N LEU A 45 -5.00 2.15 -2.63
CA LEU A 45 -4.08 2.76 -3.57
C LEU A 45 -4.26 4.27 -3.55
N VAL A 46 -3.16 4.99 -3.31
CA VAL A 46 -3.15 6.46 -3.28
C VAL A 46 -2.23 6.94 -4.40
N PRO A 47 -2.67 7.83 -5.29
CA PRO A 47 -1.77 8.38 -6.31
C PRO A 47 -0.73 9.30 -5.68
N TRP A 48 0.49 9.33 -6.26
CA TRP A 48 1.59 10.20 -5.83
C TRP A 48 1.21 11.69 -5.74
N SER A 49 0.30 12.14 -6.61
CA SER A 49 -0.22 13.51 -6.62
C SER A 49 -1.04 13.87 -5.38
N ARG A 50 -1.58 12.89 -4.65
CA ARG A 50 -2.39 13.08 -3.44
C ARG A 50 -1.59 12.90 -2.15
N LEU A 51 -0.30 12.56 -2.26
CA LEU A 51 0.59 12.34 -1.13
C LEU A 51 1.29 13.63 -0.73
N ARG A 52 1.27 13.93 0.57
CA ARG A 52 2.04 15.04 1.13
C ARG A 52 3.54 14.77 1.00
N PRO A 53 4.40 15.80 0.94
CA PRO A 53 5.86 15.63 0.86
C PRO A 53 6.42 14.68 1.94
N GLU A 54 5.91 14.79 3.17
CA GLU A 54 6.27 13.93 4.31
C GLU A 54 5.87 12.45 4.08
N GLU A 55 4.68 12.21 3.55
CA GLU A 55 4.16 10.86 3.26
C GLU A 55 4.92 10.22 2.09
N ARG A 56 5.42 11.02 1.14
CA ARG A 56 6.28 10.53 0.04
C ARG A 56 7.61 10.00 0.56
N TRP A 57 8.20 10.68 1.55
CA TRP A 57 9.45 10.23 2.16
C TRP A 57 9.25 8.91 2.92
N MET A 58 8.17 8.80 3.69
CA MET A 58 7.80 7.54 4.36
C MET A 58 7.52 6.41 3.37
N ALA A 59 6.79 6.69 2.29
CA ALA A 59 6.48 5.72 1.25
C ALA A 59 7.75 5.18 0.55
N ALA A 60 8.77 6.02 0.41
CA ALA A 60 10.05 5.68 -0.17
C ALA A 60 10.96 4.89 0.79
N HIS A 61 10.78 5.03 2.11
CA HIS A 61 11.59 4.31 3.09
C HIS A 61 10.93 3.00 3.58
N ASN A 62 9.60 2.90 3.49
CA ASN A 62 8.86 1.72 3.93
C ASN A 62 8.30 0.95 2.73
N HIS A 63 8.83 -0.24 2.52
CA HIS A 63 8.39 -1.19 1.50
C HIS A 63 7.70 -2.39 2.15
N ASP A 64 6.55 -2.79 1.62
CA ASP A 64 5.79 -4.00 2.02
C ASP A 64 6.61 -5.29 1.80
N SER A 65 7.48 -5.24 0.81
CA SER A 65 8.29 -6.37 0.37
C SER A 65 9.43 -6.64 1.34
N ARG A 66 9.26 -7.66 2.19
CA ARG A 66 10.38 -8.43 2.77
C ARG A 66 11.04 -9.35 1.71
N MET A 67 10.97 -8.97 0.44
CA MET A 67 11.59 -9.65 -0.70
C MET A 67 12.70 -8.72 -1.21
N PRO A 68 13.97 -9.19 -1.22
CA PRO A 68 15.11 -8.42 -1.72
C PRO A 68 15.01 -8.12 -3.21
#